data_AF-A0A950NT22-F1
#
_entry.id   AF-A0A950NT22-F1
#
_cell.length_a   1.000
_cell.length_b   1.000
_cell.length_c   1.000
_cell.angle_alpha   90.00
_cell.angle_beta   90.00
_cell.angle_gamma   90.00
#
_symmetry.space_group_name_H-M   'P 1'
#
loop_
_entity.id
_entity.type
_entity.pdbx_description
1 polymer ?
#
loop_
_entity_poly.entity_id
_entity_poly.type
_entity_poly.pdbx_seq_one_letter_code
_entity_poly.pdbx_strand_id
1 'polypeptide(L)'
;MASRRMNSRVRPVVLGLVVVCALALSTQALGASGGGGNVLPAQARPHGYSLTDMNEATALFSTSGNSAAYYPKTPFQILYIDPTSITQTPDGCGILSTGTFSFTVKSGTEFYVPLEFVDDSPPVLGVFPTNAAQAEPYFFDQSQIGGRNFVIGVDGSSTPVGPAYLAGPSTTPPLLDGGGTHIITLGVFLTPLSPGSHTVTITGGVFGALLQPVYGICSASESYTYKVRVLPG
;
A
#
# COMPACT_ATOMS: atom_id res chain seq x y z
N MET A 1 22.79 68.93 -10.22
CA MET A 1 22.33 69.99 -9.29
C MET A 1 21.11 69.49 -8.54
N ALA A 2 21.19 69.54 -7.20
CA ALA A 2 20.12 69.52 -6.18
C ALA A 2 19.00 68.46 -6.29
N SER A 3 18.94 67.45 -5.40
CA SER A 3 18.54 67.50 -3.98
C SER A 3 17.03 67.73 -3.77
N ARG A 4 16.32 66.70 -3.27
CA ARG A 4 15.77 66.71 -1.90
C ARG A 4 15.16 65.36 -1.49
N ARG A 5 15.62 64.86 -0.34
CA ARG A 5 14.94 63.86 0.50
C ARG A 5 13.66 64.46 1.09
N MET A 6 12.64 63.63 1.33
CA MET A 6 11.91 63.69 2.59
C MET A 6 11.31 62.32 2.95
N ASN A 7 11.77 61.82 4.09
CA ASN A 7 11.20 60.70 4.84
C ASN A 7 9.82 61.11 5.39
N SER A 8 8.86 60.19 5.45
CA SER A 8 8.00 60.09 6.63
C SER A 8 7.87 58.63 7.06
N ARG A 9 8.38 58.39 8.28
CA ARG A 9 8.18 57.17 9.03
C ARG A 9 6.76 57.21 9.58
N VAL A 10 5.99 56.14 9.38
CA VAL A 10 4.84 55.83 10.24
C VAL A 10 4.93 54.35 10.64
N ARG A 11 5.26 54.14 11.91
CA ARG A 11 4.93 52.99 12.76
C ARG A 11 4.28 53.61 14.01
N PRO A 12 3.55 52.89 14.88
CA PRO A 12 2.85 51.60 14.76
C PRO A 12 1.39 51.69 15.27
N VAL A 13 0.55 50.68 15.02
CA VAL A 13 -0.51 50.30 15.99
C VAL A 13 -0.55 48.78 16.05
N VAL A 14 0.00 48.24 17.14
CA VAL A 14 -0.19 46.87 17.58
C VAL A 14 -1.58 46.84 18.23
N LEU A 15 -2.56 46.23 17.55
CA LEU A 15 -3.83 45.88 18.16
C LEU A 15 -3.78 44.38 18.44
N GLY A 16 -3.50 44.05 19.71
CA GLY A 16 -3.52 42.68 20.20
C GLY A 16 -4.95 42.17 20.26
N LEU A 17 -5.28 41.23 19.37
CA LEU A 17 -6.45 40.37 19.50
C LEU A 17 -5.96 39.02 20.01
N VAL A 18 -6.01 38.82 21.33
CA VAL A 18 -5.82 37.51 21.94
C VAL A 18 -7.11 36.73 21.69
N VAL A 19 -7.14 35.99 20.58
CA VAL A 19 -8.15 34.96 20.36
C VAL A 19 -7.71 33.76 21.18
N VAL A 20 -8.30 33.61 22.37
CA VAL A 20 -8.31 32.33 23.09
C VAL A 20 -9.24 31.41 22.30
N CYS A 21 -8.69 30.77 21.26
CA CYS A 21 -9.32 29.61 20.67
C CYS A 21 -9.29 28.52 21.73
N ALA A 22 -10.42 28.36 22.42
CA ALA A 22 -10.70 27.17 23.21
C ALA A 22 -10.51 25.96 22.29
N LEU A 23 -9.35 25.30 22.43
CA LEU A 23 -9.10 23.97 21.92
C LEU A 23 -10.12 23.06 22.59
N ALA A 24 -11.29 22.93 21.98
CA ALA A 24 -12.11 21.75 22.14
C ALA A 24 -11.25 20.59 21.63
N LEU A 25 -10.49 20.00 22.54
CA LEU A 25 -9.97 18.66 22.43
C LEU A 25 -11.20 17.76 22.34
N SER A 26 -11.78 17.67 21.15
CA SER A 26 -12.62 16.55 20.78
C SER A 26 -11.70 15.34 20.85
N THR A 27 -11.71 14.70 22.02
CA THR A 27 -11.37 13.30 22.16
C THR A 27 -12.29 12.54 21.24
N GLN A 28 -11.91 12.48 19.96
CA GLN A 28 -12.43 11.45 19.07
C GLN A 28 -12.00 10.16 19.74
N ALA A 29 -12.93 9.57 20.48
CA ALA A 29 -12.88 8.17 20.80
C ALA A 29 -12.81 7.50 19.44
N LEU A 30 -11.58 7.23 18.98
CA LEU A 30 -11.33 6.17 18.04
C LEU A 30 -11.97 4.97 18.70
N GLY A 31 -13.18 4.66 18.26
CA GLY A 31 -13.79 3.39 18.53
C GLY A 31 -12.83 2.40 17.91
N ALA A 32 -11.83 1.98 18.69
CA ALA A 32 -11.14 0.74 18.49
C ALA A 32 -12.23 -0.30 18.63
N SER A 33 -12.94 -0.53 17.53
CA SER A 33 -13.78 -1.70 17.37
C SER A 33 -12.84 -2.86 17.72
N GLY A 34 -13.11 -3.52 18.84
CA GLY A 34 -12.28 -4.61 19.36
C GLY A 34 -12.25 -5.85 18.45
N GLY A 35 -12.54 -5.68 17.15
CA GLY A 35 -12.60 -6.71 16.12
C GLY A 35 -11.24 -7.13 15.56
N GLY A 36 -10.14 -6.52 16.03
CA GLY A 36 -8.80 -6.86 15.56
C GLY A 36 -8.47 -6.31 14.17
N GLY A 37 -7.54 -6.94 13.45
CA GLY A 37 -7.18 -6.52 12.08
C GLY A 37 -6.44 -5.18 11.97
N ASN A 38 -5.83 -4.69 13.04
CA ASN A 38 -5.04 -3.46 12.99
C ASN A 38 -3.80 -3.65 12.12
N VAL A 39 -3.51 -2.66 11.27
CA VAL A 39 -2.24 -2.59 10.54
C VAL A 39 -1.10 -2.46 11.55
N LEU A 40 -0.18 -3.41 11.54
CA LEU A 40 1.01 -3.37 12.37
C LEU A 40 2.01 -2.33 11.81
N PRO A 41 2.84 -1.70 12.66
CA PRO A 41 3.92 -0.83 12.19
C PRO A 41 4.82 -1.57 11.19
N ALA A 42 5.38 -0.84 10.21
CA ALA A 42 6.21 -1.42 9.16
C ALA A 42 7.42 -2.25 9.66
N GLN A 43 7.97 -1.91 10.84
CA GLN A 43 9.10 -2.61 11.45
C GLN A 43 8.67 -3.79 12.34
N ALA A 44 7.38 -4.06 12.47
CA ALA A 44 6.88 -5.19 13.22
C ALA A 44 7.41 -6.51 12.62
N ARG A 45 7.62 -7.50 13.49
CA ARG A 45 8.11 -8.83 13.11
C ARG A 45 7.19 -9.92 13.64
N PRO A 46 5.91 -9.96 13.22
CA PRO A 46 5.01 -11.02 13.66
C PRO A 46 5.61 -12.39 13.31
N HIS A 47 5.60 -13.32 14.27
CA HIS A 47 6.26 -14.62 14.15
C HIS A 47 7.75 -14.57 13.69
N GLY A 48 8.43 -13.44 13.87
CA GLY A 48 9.82 -13.22 13.42
C GLY A 48 9.98 -12.70 11.98
N TYR A 49 8.91 -12.67 11.18
CA TYR A 49 8.94 -12.26 9.77
C TYR A 49 8.84 -10.75 9.62
N SER A 50 9.78 -10.17 8.89
CA SER A 50 9.72 -8.80 8.38
C SER A 50 8.95 -8.72 7.06
N LEU A 51 8.69 -7.50 6.57
CA LEU A 51 8.11 -7.31 5.23
C LEU A 51 9.05 -7.83 4.12
N THR A 52 10.37 -7.73 4.30
CA THR A 52 11.36 -8.31 3.37
C THR A 52 11.27 -9.83 3.33
N ASP A 53 11.16 -10.48 4.50
CA ASP A 53 11.02 -11.96 4.56
C ASP A 53 9.74 -12.40 3.83
N MET A 54 8.64 -11.64 3.98
CA MET A 54 7.40 -11.94 3.27
C MET A 54 7.47 -11.65 1.77
N ASN A 55 8.12 -10.56 1.35
CA ASN A 55 8.35 -10.24 -0.06
C ASN A 55 9.06 -11.39 -0.79
N GLU A 56 10.12 -11.93 -0.20
CA GLU A 56 10.84 -13.09 -0.73
C GLU A 56 9.98 -14.36 -0.73
N ALA A 57 9.28 -14.62 0.37
CA ALA A 57 8.44 -15.81 0.50
C ALA A 57 7.29 -15.81 -0.52
N THR A 58 6.68 -14.66 -0.81
CA THR A 58 5.52 -14.55 -1.71
C THR A 58 5.90 -14.34 -3.18
N ALA A 59 7.17 -14.14 -3.52
CA ALA A 59 7.58 -13.75 -4.88
C ALA A 59 7.05 -14.68 -5.99
N LEU A 60 7.29 -15.99 -5.86
CA LEU A 60 6.80 -16.96 -6.84
C LEU A 60 5.27 -17.11 -6.79
N PHE A 61 4.66 -16.93 -5.62
CA PHE A 61 3.21 -16.95 -5.51
C PHE A 61 2.58 -15.80 -6.30
N SER A 62 3.02 -14.56 -6.06
CA SER A 62 2.53 -13.36 -6.74
C SER A 62 2.74 -13.43 -8.26
N THR A 63 3.96 -13.73 -8.71
CA THR A 63 4.33 -13.77 -10.13
C THR A 63 3.76 -14.98 -10.89
N SER A 64 3.25 -15.99 -10.18
CA SER A 64 2.49 -17.10 -10.79
C SER A 64 1.02 -16.77 -11.07
N GLY A 65 0.57 -15.55 -10.79
CA GLY A 65 -0.86 -15.23 -10.76
C GLY A 65 -1.58 -15.87 -9.58
N ASN A 66 -0.92 -15.93 -8.42
CA ASN A 66 -1.45 -16.51 -7.17
C ASN A 66 -1.79 -18.01 -7.27
N SER A 67 -0.97 -18.79 -7.98
CA SER A 67 -1.14 -20.23 -8.07
C SER A 67 -0.86 -20.92 -6.73
N ALA A 68 -1.79 -21.76 -6.29
CA ALA A 68 -1.68 -22.52 -5.04
C ALA A 68 -0.44 -23.43 -4.97
N ALA A 69 0.14 -23.82 -6.11
CA ALA A 69 1.38 -24.60 -6.16
C ALA A 69 2.59 -23.86 -5.56
N TYR A 70 2.55 -22.53 -5.55
CA TYR A 70 3.61 -21.67 -5.02
C TYR A 70 3.21 -20.97 -3.72
N TYR A 71 2.06 -21.33 -3.13
CA TYR A 71 1.62 -20.73 -1.88
C TYR A 71 2.68 -20.97 -0.78
N PRO A 72 3.21 -19.91 -0.14
CA PRO A 72 4.37 -20.06 0.72
C PRO A 72 4.00 -20.64 2.08
N LYS A 73 4.96 -21.37 2.67
CA LYS A 73 4.80 -22.02 3.97
C LYS A 73 5.13 -21.05 5.11
N THR A 74 4.31 -20.02 5.26
CA THR A 74 4.42 -19.02 6.34
C THR A 74 3.29 -19.23 7.36
N PRO A 75 3.40 -18.65 8.58
CA PRO A 75 2.31 -18.75 9.58
C PRO A 75 1.11 -17.84 9.28
N PHE A 76 1.15 -17.08 8.17
CA PHE A 76 0.15 -16.08 7.85
C PHE A 76 -0.92 -16.60 6.91
N GLN A 77 -2.15 -16.10 7.06
CA GLN A 77 -3.08 -16.07 5.94
C GLN A 77 -2.68 -14.92 5.01
N ILE A 78 -2.39 -15.23 3.74
CA ILE A 78 -2.16 -14.21 2.72
C ILE A 78 -3.50 -13.84 2.12
N LEU A 79 -3.86 -12.55 2.12
CA LEU A 79 -5.03 -12.06 1.39
C LEU A 79 -4.59 -11.78 -0.05
N TYR A 80 -5.03 -12.62 -0.98
CA TYR A 80 -4.63 -12.57 -2.39
C TYR A 80 -5.85 -12.52 -3.32
N ILE A 81 -5.63 -12.01 -4.53
CA ILE A 81 -6.65 -11.93 -5.57
C ILE A 81 -6.71 -13.25 -6.36
N ASP A 82 -7.91 -13.71 -6.69
CA ASP A 82 -8.09 -14.72 -7.74
C ASP A 82 -8.18 -13.99 -9.09
N PRO A 83 -7.19 -14.14 -9.99
CA PRO A 83 -7.17 -13.42 -11.26
C PRO A 83 -8.38 -13.73 -12.15
N THR A 84 -9.03 -14.87 -11.97
CA THR A 84 -10.24 -15.24 -12.73
C THR A 84 -11.49 -14.51 -12.26
N SER A 85 -11.43 -13.87 -11.09
CA SER A 85 -12.56 -13.16 -10.46
C SER A 85 -12.42 -11.63 -10.51
N ILE A 86 -11.42 -11.12 -11.23
CA ILE A 86 -11.18 -9.68 -11.39
C ILE A 86 -12.01 -9.13 -12.55
N THR A 87 -12.66 -7.99 -12.32
CA THR A 87 -13.25 -7.17 -13.37
C THR A 87 -12.37 -5.96 -13.63
N GLN A 88 -11.97 -5.78 -14.89
CA GLN A 88 -11.26 -4.58 -15.34
C GLN A 88 -12.21 -3.69 -16.14
N THR A 89 -12.30 -2.42 -15.77
CA THR A 89 -13.10 -1.41 -16.48
C THR A 89 -12.23 -0.24 -16.92
N PRO A 90 -12.48 0.37 -18.09
CA PRO A 90 -11.81 1.61 -18.48
C PRO A 90 -12.01 2.72 -17.44
N ASP A 91 -10.94 3.45 -17.13
CA ASP A 91 -10.95 4.61 -16.23
C ASP A 91 -10.12 5.74 -16.85
N GLY A 92 -10.77 6.56 -17.70
CA GLY A 92 -10.07 7.55 -18.52
C GLY A 92 -9.10 6.90 -19.51
N CYS A 93 -7.82 7.25 -19.41
CA CYS A 93 -6.74 6.59 -20.18
C CYS A 93 -6.13 5.39 -19.45
N GLY A 94 -6.66 5.01 -18.29
CA GLY A 94 -6.19 3.88 -17.49
C GLY A 94 -7.23 2.77 -17.33
N ILE A 95 -6.96 1.89 -16.38
CA ILE A 95 -7.85 0.79 -15.99
C ILE A 95 -8.12 0.84 -14.48
N LEU A 96 -9.33 0.43 -14.10
CA LEU A 96 -9.70 0.12 -12.73
C LEU A 96 -9.94 -1.38 -12.61
N SER A 97 -9.18 -2.03 -11.74
CA SER A 97 -9.35 -3.43 -11.38
C SER A 97 -10.17 -3.55 -10.09
N THR A 98 -11.21 -4.38 -10.13
CA THR A 98 -12.10 -4.63 -8.98
C THR A 98 -12.34 -6.13 -8.77
N GLY A 99 -12.66 -6.51 -7.54
CA GLY A 99 -12.92 -7.92 -7.21
C GLY A 99 -13.38 -8.10 -5.76
N THR A 100 -14.07 -9.21 -5.50
CA THR A 100 -14.44 -9.64 -4.14
C THR A 100 -13.97 -11.08 -3.90
N PHE A 101 -13.15 -11.27 -2.88
CA PHE A 101 -12.53 -12.55 -2.53
C PHE A 101 -12.96 -12.99 -1.14
N SER A 102 -13.01 -14.30 -0.88
CA SER A 102 -13.50 -14.84 0.39
C SER A 102 -12.49 -15.79 1.03
N PHE A 103 -12.27 -15.61 2.34
CA PHE A 103 -11.34 -16.40 3.13
C PHE A 103 -12.03 -16.91 4.40
N THR A 104 -11.69 -18.11 4.85
CA THR A 104 -12.11 -18.64 6.16
C THR A 104 -10.88 -19.07 6.94
N VAL A 105 -10.71 -18.52 8.14
CA VAL A 105 -9.54 -18.76 8.99
C VAL A 105 -9.97 -19.08 10.42
N LYS A 106 -9.03 -19.56 11.25
CA LYS A 106 -9.25 -19.72 12.70
C LYS A 106 -8.97 -18.41 13.43
N SER A 107 -9.62 -18.20 14.57
CA SER A 107 -9.27 -17.12 15.50
C SER A 107 -7.77 -17.16 15.84
N GLY A 108 -7.16 -15.98 15.96
CA GLY A 108 -5.72 -15.84 16.21
C GLY A 108 -4.82 -15.93 14.97
N THR A 109 -5.39 -16.13 13.77
CA THR A 109 -4.63 -16.09 12.51
C THR A 109 -4.17 -14.66 12.21
N GLU A 110 -2.86 -14.44 12.08
CA GLU A 110 -2.29 -13.19 11.57
C GLU A 110 -2.31 -13.16 10.04
N PHE A 111 -2.34 -11.97 9.46
CA PHE A 111 -2.44 -11.79 8.02
C PHE A 111 -1.23 -11.06 7.46
N TYR A 112 -0.84 -11.44 6.25
CA TYR A 112 -0.03 -10.62 5.37
C TYR A 112 -0.87 -10.21 4.17
N VAL A 113 -0.84 -8.93 3.82
CA VAL A 113 -1.62 -8.37 2.73
C VAL A 113 -0.66 -7.68 1.77
N PRO A 114 -0.29 -8.31 0.64
CA PRO A 114 0.34 -7.59 -0.46
C PRO A 114 -0.68 -6.63 -1.08
N LEU A 115 -0.30 -5.38 -1.28
CA LEU A 115 -1.14 -4.39 -1.95
C LEU A 115 -0.79 -4.35 -3.43
N GLU A 116 0.50 -4.13 -3.73
CA GLU A 116 1.00 -3.95 -5.08
C GLU A 116 2.44 -4.44 -5.14
N PHE A 117 2.84 -5.05 -6.26
CA PHE A 117 4.22 -5.47 -6.48
C PHE A 117 4.70 -5.07 -7.87
N VAL A 118 6.00 -4.90 -7.99
CA VAL A 118 6.70 -4.71 -9.26
C VAL A 118 7.98 -5.52 -9.24
N ASP A 119 8.38 -6.05 -10.39
CA ASP A 119 9.58 -6.86 -10.53
C ASP A 119 10.38 -6.49 -11.79
N ASP A 120 11.51 -7.17 -11.98
CA ASP A 120 12.41 -7.00 -13.12
C ASP A 120 12.16 -7.98 -14.27
N SER A 121 10.99 -8.64 -14.33
CA SER A 121 10.55 -9.39 -15.51
C SER A 121 10.17 -8.45 -16.67
N PRO A 122 10.54 -8.75 -17.93
CA PRO A 122 10.15 -7.91 -19.07
C PRO A 122 8.64 -7.87 -19.32
N PRO A 123 8.07 -6.70 -19.69
CA PRO A 123 8.75 -5.41 -19.86
C PRO A 123 8.98 -4.69 -18.53
N VAL A 124 10.22 -4.24 -18.30
CA VAL A 124 10.60 -3.49 -17.10
C VAL A 124 10.30 -1.99 -17.30
N LEU A 125 9.62 -1.37 -16.34
CA LEU A 125 9.35 0.06 -16.34
C LEU A 125 10.58 0.84 -15.88
N GLY A 126 11.35 1.40 -16.81
CA GLY A 126 12.50 2.23 -16.48
C GLY A 126 13.73 1.40 -16.08
N VAL A 127 14.48 1.85 -15.07
CA VAL A 127 15.67 1.13 -14.56
C VAL A 127 15.33 0.52 -13.22
N PHE A 128 15.22 -0.81 -13.16
CA PHE A 128 14.86 -1.51 -11.93
C PHE A 128 15.90 -1.27 -10.82
N PRO A 129 15.48 -1.05 -9.57
CA PRO A 129 16.36 -0.84 -8.44
C PRO A 129 17.36 -1.97 -8.21
N THR A 130 18.59 -1.62 -7.88
CA THR A 130 19.66 -2.58 -7.54
C THR A 130 19.92 -2.68 -6.03
N ASN A 131 19.27 -1.83 -5.23
CA ASN A 131 19.35 -1.81 -3.78
C ASN A 131 18.13 -1.11 -3.16
N ALA A 132 17.93 -1.31 -1.85
CA ALA A 132 16.75 -0.81 -1.13
C ALA A 132 16.59 0.72 -1.17
N ALA A 133 17.68 1.49 -1.20
CA ALA A 133 17.60 2.96 -1.24
C ALA A 133 17.02 3.49 -2.56
N GLN A 134 17.03 2.68 -3.62
CA GLN A 134 16.43 3.01 -4.92
C GLN A 134 14.97 2.57 -5.04
N ALA A 135 14.48 1.69 -4.15
CA ALA A 135 13.14 1.10 -4.24
C ALA A 135 12.03 2.14 -4.06
N GLU A 136 12.14 2.98 -3.04
CA GLU A 136 11.15 4.02 -2.75
C GLU A 136 10.97 5.03 -3.90
N PRO A 137 12.03 5.70 -4.39
CA PRO A 137 11.86 6.63 -5.51
C PRO A 137 11.40 5.91 -6.78
N TYR A 138 11.83 4.67 -7.04
CA TYR A 138 11.32 3.92 -8.18
C TYR A 138 9.82 3.63 -8.09
N PHE A 139 9.35 3.20 -6.92
CA PHE A 139 7.95 2.79 -6.73
C PHE A 139 6.99 3.99 -6.67
N PHE A 140 7.36 5.08 -5.99
CA PHE A 140 6.44 6.18 -5.70
C PHE A 140 6.59 7.41 -6.62
N ASP A 141 7.74 7.59 -7.30
CA ASP A 141 7.94 8.73 -8.19
C ASP A 141 7.06 8.62 -9.44
N GLN A 142 6.35 9.71 -9.78
CA GLN A 142 5.45 9.78 -10.94
C GLN A 142 6.18 9.70 -12.28
N SER A 143 7.50 9.89 -12.31
CA SER A 143 8.33 9.65 -13.49
C SER A 143 8.66 8.16 -13.72
N GLN A 144 8.35 7.28 -12.76
CA GLN A 144 8.62 5.84 -12.79
C GLN A 144 7.30 5.05 -12.70
N ILE A 145 7.09 4.28 -11.61
CA ILE A 145 5.87 3.50 -11.34
C ILE A 145 4.72 4.41 -10.87
N GLY A 146 5.02 5.40 -10.03
CA GLY A 146 4.05 6.39 -9.57
C GLY A 146 2.96 5.83 -8.66
N GLY A 147 3.27 4.85 -7.81
CA GLY A 147 2.37 4.31 -6.80
C GLY A 147 1.87 5.39 -5.83
N ARG A 148 0.56 5.42 -5.54
CA ARG A 148 -0.04 6.38 -4.59
C ARG A 148 -1.42 5.95 -4.12
N ASN A 149 -1.93 6.65 -3.10
CA ASN A 149 -3.28 6.48 -2.56
C ASN A 149 -3.57 5.05 -2.04
N PHE A 150 -2.54 4.30 -1.68
CA PHE A 150 -2.70 2.98 -1.09
C PHE A 150 -3.31 3.08 0.31
N VAL A 151 -4.42 2.38 0.52
CA VAL A 151 -5.17 2.36 1.77
C VAL A 151 -5.65 0.93 2.05
N ILE A 152 -5.44 0.49 3.28
CA ILE A 152 -6.08 -0.72 3.83
C ILE A 152 -7.27 -0.31 4.68
N GLY A 153 -8.45 -0.82 4.32
CA GLY A 153 -9.66 -0.72 5.13
C GLY A 153 -9.91 -2.01 5.89
N VAL A 154 -10.24 -1.93 7.18
CA VAL A 154 -10.71 -3.08 7.98
C VAL A 154 -11.98 -2.66 8.71
N ASP A 155 -13.09 -3.32 8.40
CA ASP A 155 -14.43 -3.04 8.94
C ASP A 155 -14.80 -1.55 8.91
N GLY A 156 -14.44 -0.88 7.82
CA GLY A 156 -14.69 0.56 7.60
C GLY A 156 -13.65 1.51 8.19
N SER A 157 -12.67 1.01 8.95
CA SER A 157 -11.53 1.81 9.42
C SER A 157 -10.41 1.80 8.40
N SER A 158 -9.96 2.97 7.96
CA SER A 158 -8.96 3.11 6.89
C SER A 158 -7.59 3.51 7.43
N THR A 159 -6.54 2.83 6.96
CA THR A 159 -5.14 3.12 7.26
C THR A 159 -4.37 3.37 5.96
N PRO A 160 -3.81 4.59 5.77
CA PRO A 160 -2.92 4.87 4.65
C PRO A 160 -1.65 4.02 4.72
N VAL A 161 -1.22 3.47 3.58
CA VAL A 161 -0.01 2.67 3.43
C VAL A 161 0.96 3.42 2.52
N GLY A 162 2.15 3.69 3.03
CA GLY A 162 3.16 4.50 2.34
C GLY A 162 4.55 3.86 2.34
N PRO A 163 5.60 4.62 2.01
CA PRO A 163 6.95 4.09 1.75
C PRO A 163 7.55 3.23 2.86
N ALA A 164 7.20 3.47 4.12
CA ALA A 164 7.68 2.65 5.23
C ALA A 164 7.33 1.16 5.08
N TYR A 165 6.24 0.84 4.37
CA TYR A 165 5.74 -0.52 4.14
C TYR A 165 6.27 -1.17 2.86
N LEU A 166 7.17 -0.48 2.14
CA LEU A 166 7.78 -1.01 0.93
C LEU A 166 8.92 -1.97 1.28
N ALA A 167 8.88 -3.18 0.74
CA ALA A 167 9.95 -4.16 0.84
C ALA A 167 10.60 -4.40 -0.53
N GLY A 168 11.92 -4.54 -0.54
CA GLY A 168 12.71 -4.88 -1.72
C GLY A 168 13.61 -3.75 -2.21
N PRO A 169 14.28 -3.93 -3.37
CA PRO A 169 14.26 -5.14 -4.19
C PRO A 169 14.83 -6.34 -3.42
N SER A 170 14.08 -7.44 -3.40
CA SER A 170 14.53 -8.71 -2.83
C SER A 170 14.95 -9.64 -3.95
N THR A 171 16.08 -10.34 -3.79
CA THR A 171 16.53 -11.35 -4.76
C THR A 171 15.70 -12.63 -4.62
N THR A 172 15.30 -13.20 -5.75
CA THR A 172 14.42 -14.38 -5.82
C THR A 172 15.01 -15.44 -6.76
N PRO A 173 14.50 -16.69 -6.73
CA PRO A 173 14.58 -17.55 -7.91
C PRO A 173 13.95 -16.86 -9.15
N PRO A 174 14.22 -17.34 -10.37
CA PRO A 174 13.59 -16.80 -11.58
C PRO A 174 12.06 -16.72 -11.44
N LEU A 175 11.52 -15.52 -11.65
CA LEU A 175 10.11 -15.20 -11.53
C LEU A 175 9.29 -15.80 -12.68
N LEU A 176 8.02 -16.09 -12.41
CA LEU A 176 7.19 -16.92 -13.27
C LEU A 176 6.47 -16.16 -14.39
N ASP A 177 6.58 -14.83 -14.39
CA ASP A 177 5.98 -13.90 -15.34
C ASP A 177 6.95 -13.33 -16.37
N GLY A 178 8.23 -13.74 -16.34
CA GLY A 178 9.20 -13.32 -17.35
C GLY A 178 10.66 -13.61 -17.01
N GLY A 179 10.93 -14.33 -15.91
CA GLY A 179 12.28 -14.76 -15.55
C GLY A 179 13.13 -13.71 -14.85
N GLY A 180 12.53 -12.61 -14.39
CA GLY A 180 13.18 -11.66 -13.47
C GLY A 180 13.73 -12.35 -12.23
N THR A 181 14.58 -11.66 -11.46
CA THR A 181 15.20 -12.17 -10.23
C THR A 181 15.06 -11.22 -9.04
N HIS A 182 14.31 -10.14 -9.19
CA HIS A 182 14.08 -9.17 -8.13
C HIS A 182 12.63 -8.71 -8.07
N ILE A 183 12.10 -8.56 -6.85
CA ILE A 183 10.74 -8.07 -6.62
C ILE A 183 10.72 -7.00 -5.52
N ILE A 184 9.85 -6.01 -5.71
CA ILE A 184 9.50 -4.97 -4.74
C ILE A 184 8.01 -5.11 -4.46
N THR A 185 7.62 -5.18 -3.19
CA THR A 185 6.21 -5.28 -2.79
C THR A 185 5.88 -4.24 -1.73
N LEU A 186 4.78 -3.53 -1.94
CA LEU A 186 4.10 -2.76 -0.89
C LEU A 186 3.16 -3.70 -0.14
N GLY A 187 3.40 -3.94 1.14
CA GLY A 187 2.62 -4.91 1.91
C GLY A 187 2.49 -4.54 3.38
N VAL A 188 1.47 -5.08 4.04
CA VAL A 188 1.25 -4.88 5.48
C VAL A 188 1.03 -6.19 6.21
N PHE A 189 1.30 -6.18 7.51
CA PHE A 189 0.79 -7.18 8.44
C PHE A 189 -0.45 -6.66 9.16
N LEU A 190 -1.42 -7.53 9.39
CA LEU A 190 -2.57 -7.24 10.24
C LEU A 190 -2.53 -8.12 11.49
N THR A 191 -2.85 -7.54 12.65
CA THR A 191 -3.16 -8.33 13.86
C THR A 191 -4.33 -9.28 13.58
N PRO A 192 -4.50 -10.38 14.34
CA PRO A 192 -5.64 -11.27 14.15
C PRO A 192 -6.97 -10.54 14.22
N LEU A 193 -7.93 -10.99 13.42
CA LEU A 193 -9.32 -10.57 13.49
C LEU A 193 -10.03 -11.38 14.59
N SER A 194 -11.03 -10.77 15.23
CA SER A 194 -11.91 -11.46 16.19
C SER A 194 -12.77 -12.53 15.50
N PRO A 195 -13.34 -13.51 16.22
CA PRO A 195 -14.35 -14.39 15.63
C PRO A 195 -15.54 -13.62 15.03
N GLY A 196 -15.92 -13.93 13.79
CA GLY A 196 -16.99 -13.20 13.10
C GLY A 196 -16.79 -13.09 11.59
N SER A 197 -17.55 -12.18 10.98
CA SER A 197 -17.43 -11.82 9.57
C SER A 197 -16.84 -10.42 9.46
N HIS A 198 -15.77 -10.29 8.70
CA HIS A 198 -15.00 -9.07 8.53
C HIS A 198 -14.90 -8.69 7.06
N THR A 199 -14.71 -7.40 6.81
CA THR A 199 -14.37 -6.89 5.48
C THR A 199 -13.01 -6.20 5.55
N VAL A 200 -12.07 -6.69 4.74
CA VAL A 200 -10.80 -6.00 4.46
C VAL A 200 -10.88 -5.43 3.05
N THR A 201 -10.42 -4.21 2.82
CA THR A 201 -10.37 -3.59 1.49
C THR A 201 -8.98 -3.09 1.18
N ILE A 202 -8.61 -3.16 -0.09
CA ILE A 202 -7.41 -2.51 -0.63
C ILE A 202 -7.89 -1.52 -1.68
N THR A 203 -7.41 -0.28 -1.61
CA THR A 203 -7.54 0.68 -2.69
C THR A 203 -6.20 1.33 -2.95
N GLY A 204 -5.89 1.66 -4.19
CA GLY A 204 -4.62 2.27 -4.56
C GLY A 204 -4.41 2.24 -6.06
N GLY A 205 -3.16 2.40 -6.47
CA GLY A 205 -2.78 2.21 -7.86
C GLY A 205 -1.49 2.90 -8.23
N VAL A 206 -1.11 2.67 -9.48
CA VAL A 206 0.07 3.21 -10.13
C VAL A 206 -0.33 4.20 -11.21
N PHE A 207 0.36 5.34 -11.25
CA PHE A 207 0.02 6.50 -12.08
C PHE A 207 1.26 7.11 -12.75
N GLY A 208 2.31 6.31 -12.89
CA GLY A 208 3.60 6.73 -13.42
C GLY A 208 3.59 6.97 -14.93
N ALA A 209 4.42 7.92 -15.36
CA ALA A 209 4.56 8.31 -16.76
C ALA A 209 5.03 7.18 -17.68
N LEU A 210 5.67 6.14 -17.13
CA LEU A 210 6.17 4.99 -17.89
C LEU A 210 5.08 3.99 -18.29
N LEU A 211 3.90 4.04 -17.67
CA LEU A 211 2.80 3.14 -18.01
C LEU A 211 2.32 3.33 -19.47
N GLN A 212 2.25 4.57 -19.94
CA GLN A 212 1.72 4.88 -21.27
C GLN A 212 2.59 4.34 -22.41
N PRO A 213 3.92 4.58 -22.45
CA PRO A 213 4.76 4.06 -23.53
C PRO A 213 4.95 2.54 -23.48
N VAL A 214 4.78 1.89 -22.33
CA VAL A 214 5.01 0.44 -22.19
C VAL A 214 3.74 -0.39 -22.34
N TYR A 215 2.64 0.04 -21.71
CA TYR A 215 1.38 -0.70 -21.68
C TYR A 215 0.22 -0.01 -22.40
N GLY A 216 0.41 1.24 -22.85
CA GLY A 216 -0.64 2.01 -23.53
C GLY A 216 -1.70 2.60 -22.59
N ILE A 217 -1.48 2.55 -21.27
CA ILE A 217 -2.38 3.06 -20.24
C ILE A 217 -1.70 4.14 -19.39
N CYS A 218 -2.46 5.11 -18.88
CA CYS A 218 -1.90 6.17 -18.02
C CYS A 218 -1.98 5.88 -16.52
N SER A 219 -2.77 4.87 -16.13
CA SER A 219 -2.90 4.41 -14.75
C SER A 219 -3.43 2.99 -14.67
N ALA A 220 -3.10 2.30 -13.59
CA ALA A 220 -3.78 1.10 -13.14
C ALA A 220 -4.20 1.29 -11.68
N SER A 221 -5.50 1.45 -11.47
CA SER A 221 -6.11 1.62 -10.16
C SER A 221 -6.69 0.28 -9.68
N GLU A 222 -6.75 0.10 -8.37
CA GLU A 222 -7.31 -1.10 -7.75
C GLU A 222 -8.33 -0.76 -6.65
N SER A 223 -9.35 -1.60 -6.54
CA SER A 223 -10.34 -1.59 -5.46
C SER A 223 -10.82 -3.02 -5.21
N TYR A 224 -10.19 -3.66 -4.23
CA TYR A 224 -10.45 -5.04 -3.88
C TYR A 224 -11.13 -5.15 -2.52
N THR A 225 -12.05 -6.11 -2.41
CA THR A 225 -12.73 -6.45 -1.16
C THR A 225 -12.46 -7.89 -0.79
N TYR A 226 -12.08 -8.12 0.46
CA TYR A 226 -11.86 -9.43 1.05
C TYR A 226 -12.89 -9.66 2.15
N LYS A 227 -13.72 -10.70 1.99
CA LYS A 227 -14.65 -11.17 3.01
C LYS A 227 -13.96 -12.25 3.84
N VAL A 228 -13.65 -11.94 5.09
CA VAL A 228 -12.94 -12.87 5.98
C VAL A 228 -13.91 -13.39 7.03
N ARG A 229 -14.12 -14.71 7.05
CA ARG A 229 -14.84 -15.40 8.12
C ARG A 229 -13.85 -15.99 9.09
N VAL A 230 -13.90 -15.54 10.34
CA VAL A 230 -13.04 -16.04 11.42
C VAL A 230 -13.86 -17.00 12.27
N LEU A 231 -13.45 -18.26 12.29
CA LEU A 231 -14.05 -19.30 13.12
C LEU A 231 -13.60 -19.16 14.58
N PRO A 232 -14.48 -19.47 15.55
CA PRO A 232 -14.04 -19.59 16.95
C PRO A 232 -12.94 -20.66 17.08
N GLY A 233 -12.03 -20.43 18.03
CA GLY A 233 -10.93 -21.34 18.36
C GLY A 233 -11.36 -22.55 19.18
#